data_AF-A0A7X3L9T6-F1
#
_entry.id   AF-A0A7X3L9T6-F1
#
_cell.length_a   1.000
_cell.length_b   1.000
_cell.length_c   1.000
_cell.angle_alpha   90.00
_cell.angle_beta   90.00
_cell.angle_gamma   90.00
#
_symmetry.space_group_name_H-M   'P 1'
#
loop_
_entity.id
_entity.type
_entity.pdbx_description
1 polymer ?
#
loop_
_entity_poly.entity_id
_entity_poly.type
_entity_poly.pdbx_seq_one_letter_code
_entity_poly.pdbx_strand_id
1 'polypeptide(L)'
;MRMMKLSLLSLAVASSTLSHAAFAAEDFSNLFTQGKPIFDARYRVEHVDQDNALKHANAQTLRTRLGFQSGKWYGLSALVEADNVSRIGDAAYNDTRNGQTEYSAVPDPDGSEINQALLRYDHQYGSAVLGRQRINLDNQRFVGGVAWRQNEQTYDGALAQFKPLAGLTLTYAYIDQVNTIFGPGNGQYDSAGNPANIEGHSHLINAQYVVMPELTVTAYDYLLGLDNLSAGSQSSETTGLRLNGAIAGFSYVLEYAQQQDYADNPLQLDSDYYLAELGYTLKGVALKAGYEVLGGDEGPGNRAFQTPLAT
;
A
#
# COMPACT_ATOMS: atom_id res chain seq x y z
N MET A 1 -7.75 44.27 56.50
CA MET A 1 -6.79 43.38 55.81
C MET A 1 -6.49 42.19 56.72
N ARG A 2 -7.06 41.01 56.41
CA ARG A 2 -6.75 39.74 57.08
C ARG A 2 -5.95 38.91 56.08
N MET A 3 -4.69 38.60 56.39
CA MET A 3 -3.86 37.68 55.59
C MET A 3 -4.30 36.25 55.88
N MET A 4 -4.78 35.54 54.86
CA MET A 4 -5.00 34.10 54.90
C MET A 4 -3.68 33.41 54.56
N LYS A 5 -3.09 32.69 55.53
CA LYS A 5 -1.96 31.79 55.26
C LYS A 5 -2.52 30.50 54.66
N LEU A 6 -2.22 30.23 53.39
CA LEU A 6 -2.45 28.92 52.80
C LEU A 6 -1.38 27.94 53.30
N SER A 7 -1.85 26.85 53.89
CA SER A 7 -1.07 25.73 54.40
C SER A 7 -0.41 24.96 53.26
N LEU A 8 0.89 24.70 53.41
CA LEU A 8 1.78 23.96 52.49
C LEU A 8 1.57 22.42 52.52
N LEU A 9 0.43 21.94 53.02
CA LEU A 9 0.25 20.52 53.39
C LEU A 9 -0.65 19.70 52.43
N SER A 10 -0.88 20.18 51.20
CA SER A 10 -1.72 19.47 50.22
C SER A 10 -0.94 18.84 49.07
N LEU A 11 0.39 18.96 49.04
CA LEU A 11 1.23 18.56 47.91
C LEU A 11 2.08 17.29 48.17
N ALA A 12 1.57 16.37 49.01
CA ALA A 12 2.33 15.17 49.41
C ALA A 12 1.63 13.83 49.14
N VAL A 13 0.48 13.82 48.45
CA VAL A 13 -0.29 12.57 48.20
C VAL A 13 -0.38 12.20 46.71
N ALA A 14 0.21 12.97 45.80
CA ALA A 14 0.15 12.68 44.35
C ALA A 14 1.41 11.98 43.78
N SER A 15 2.33 11.50 44.63
CA SER A 15 3.67 11.05 44.21
C SER A 15 3.89 9.53 44.25
N SER A 16 2.87 8.70 44.50
CA SER A 16 3.08 7.29 44.90
C SER A 16 2.43 6.22 44.02
N THR A 17 2.15 6.47 42.74
CA THR A 17 1.65 5.40 41.82
C THR A 17 2.16 5.47 40.38
N LEU A 18 3.37 5.96 40.13
CA LEU A 18 4.12 5.56 38.93
C LEU A 18 4.97 4.32 39.26
N SER A 19 4.30 3.22 39.59
CA SER A 19 4.92 1.90 39.51
C SER A 19 5.27 1.65 38.05
N HIS A 20 6.50 2.01 37.65
CA HIS A 20 7.09 1.48 36.44
C HIS A 20 7.06 -0.04 36.59
N ALA A 21 6.21 -0.71 35.83
CA ALA A 21 6.38 -2.14 35.62
C ALA A 21 7.84 -2.33 35.22
N ALA A 22 8.58 -3.12 36.00
CA ALA A 22 9.93 -3.52 35.66
C ALA A 22 9.83 -4.39 34.41
N PHE A 23 9.82 -3.77 33.24
CA PHE A 23 10.07 -4.46 32.00
C PHE A 23 11.48 -5.03 32.12
N ALA A 24 11.62 -6.32 31.86
CA ALA A 24 12.94 -6.92 31.71
C ALA A 24 13.70 -6.08 30.67
N ALA A 25 14.88 -5.61 31.02
CA ALA A 25 15.67 -4.79 30.12
C ALA A 25 15.94 -5.59 28.85
N GLU A 26 15.55 -5.06 27.69
CA GLU A 26 15.87 -5.69 26.42
C GLU A 26 17.30 -5.35 26.01
N ASP A 27 18.09 -6.38 25.71
CA ASP A 27 19.46 -6.21 25.24
C ASP A 27 19.48 -5.61 23.83
N PHE A 28 20.27 -4.56 23.63
CA PHE A 28 20.46 -3.95 22.31
C PHE A 28 21.04 -4.96 21.29
N SER A 29 21.80 -5.94 21.76
CA SER A 29 22.36 -7.02 20.93
C SER A 29 21.28 -7.85 20.24
N ASN A 30 20.04 -7.86 20.75
CA ASN A 30 18.91 -8.57 20.13
C ASN A 30 18.65 -8.13 18.70
N LEU A 31 18.91 -6.85 18.35
CA LEU A 31 18.81 -6.37 16.96
C LEU A 31 19.65 -7.21 15.99
N PHE A 32 20.78 -7.73 16.45
CA PHE A 32 21.72 -8.50 15.63
C PHE A 32 21.60 -10.00 15.88
N THR A 33 21.55 -10.44 17.14
CA THR A 33 21.55 -11.86 17.51
C THR A 33 20.25 -12.58 17.19
N GLN A 34 19.14 -11.86 17.11
CA GLN A 34 17.82 -12.40 16.72
C GLN A 34 17.42 -12.01 15.29
N GLY A 35 18.37 -11.46 14.52
CA GLY A 35 18.14 -11.13 13.12
C GLY A 35 17.91 -12.37 12.26
N LYS A 36 17.15 -12.20 11.17
CA LYS A 36 16.76 -13.25 10.25
C LYS A 36 17.19 -12.88 8.83
N PRO A 37 18.02 -13.71 8.18
CA PRO A 37 18.27 -13.55 6.75
C PRO A 37 17.01 -13.92 5.97
N ILE A 38 16.84 -13.29 4.81
CA ILE A 38 15.73 -13.50 3.88
C ILE A 38 16.33 -13.95 2.55
N PHE A 39 15.78 -15.04 2.02
CA PHE A 39 16.03 -15.53 0.69
C PHE A 39 14.70 -15.96 0.08
N ASP A 40 14.36 -15.41 -1.08
CA ASP A 40 13.22 -15.81 -1.90
C ASP A 40 13.64 -15.91 -3.36
N ALA A 41 13.13 -16.91 -4.06
CA ALA A 41 13.35 -17.05 -5.49
C ALA A 41 12.04 -17.45 -6.16
N ARG A 42 11.61 -16.68 -7.16
CA ARG A 42 10.35 -16.89 -7.89
C ARG A 42 10.58 -16.91 -9.39
N TYR A 43 10.53 -18.10 -9.97
CA TYR A 43 10.44 -18.26 -11.41
C TYR A 43 8.97 -18.08 -11.87
N ARG A 44 8.75 -17.30 -12.93
CA ARG A 44 7.42 -17.05 -13.52
C ARG A 44 7.49 -17.23 -15.03
N VAL A 45 6.44 -17.85 -15.56
CA VAL A 45 6.13 -17.86 -16.99
C VAL A 45 4.81 -17.12 -17.19
N GLU A 46 4.76 -16.18 -18.12
CA GLU A 46 3.56 -15.42 -18.47
C GLU A 46 3.40 -15.37 -19.99
N HIS A 47 2.25 -15.86 -20.47
CA HIS A 47 1.87 -15.81 -21.87
C HIS A 47 0.73 -14.81 -22.04
N VAL A 48 0.87 -13.89 -22.98
CA VAL A 48 -0.16 -12.88 -23.28
C VAL A 48 -0.55 -12.97 -24.73
N ASP A 49 -1.82 -13.28 -24.97
CA ASP A 49 -2.47 -13.24 -26.27
C ASP A 49 -3.56 -12.17 -26.24
N GLN A 50 -3.47 -11.20 -27.15
CA GLN A 50 -4.39 -10.08 -27.28
C GLN A 50 -4.86 -9.99 -28.72
N ASP A 51 -6.15 -9.69 -28.89
CA ASP A 51 -6.74 -9.43 -30.21
C ASP A 51 -6.35 -8.02 -30.70
N ASN A 52 -5.10 -7.88 -31.12
CA ASN A 52 -4.52 -6.66 -31.67
C ASN A 52 -3.35 -6.98 -32.63
N ALA A 53 -2.65 -5.96 -33.10
CA ALA A 53 -1.55 -6.11 -34.06
C ALA A 53 -0.21 -6.55 -33.42
N LEU A 54 -0.13 -6.65 -32.09
CA LEU A 54 1.08 -7.04 -31.39
C LEU A 54 1.30 -8.55 -31.49
N LYS A 55 2.56 -8.97 -31.41
CA LYS A 55 2.91 -10.37 -31.24
C LYS A 55 2.56 -10.82 -29.81
N HIS A 56 2.22 -12.10 -29.66
CA HIS A 56 2.00 -12.70 -28.34
C HIS A 56 3.26 -12.62 -27.48
N ALA A 57 3.10 -12.29 -26.20
CA ALA A 57 4.21 -12.29 -25.26
C ALA A 57 4.46 -13.71 -24.73
N ASN A 58 5.74 -14.07 -24.59
CA ASN A 58 6.19 -15.23 -23.85
C ASN A 58 7.31 -14.80 -22.90
N ALA A 59 6.94 -14.39 -21.69
CA ALA A 59 7.89 -13.98 -20.67
C ALA A 59 8.29 -15.17 -19.79
N GLN A 60 9.59 -15.33 -19.58
CA GLN A 60 10.14 -16.22 -18.55
C GLN A 60 11.06 -15.37 -17.69
N THR A 61 10.73 -15.23 -16.41
CA THR A 61 11.44 -14.32 -15.50
C THR A 61 11.77 -15.04 -14.20
N LEU A 62 12.91 -14.72 -13.61
CA LEU A 62 13.34 -15.16 -12.29
C LEU A 62 13.53 -13.93 -11.42
N ARG A 63 12.76 -13.83 -10.33
CA ARG A 63 13.09 -12.94 -9.22
C ARG A 63 13.95 -13.69 -8.21
N THR A 64 14.99 -13.04 -7.73
CA THR A 64 15.72 -13.42 -6.51
C THR A 64 15.70 -12.25 -5.54
N ARG A 65 15.29 -12.50 -4.29
CA ARG A 65 15.23 -11.51 -3.22
C ARG A 65 16.13 -11.94 -2.08
N LEU A 66 17.02 -11.04 -1.68
CA LEU A 66 17.90 -11.20 -0.54
C LEU A 66 17.62 -10.10 0.47
N GLY A 67 17.65 -10.43 1.75
CA GLY A 67 17.42 -9.43 2.77
C GLY A 67 17.85 -9.84 4.16
N PHE A 68 17.67 -8.92 5.09
CA PHE A 68 17.90 -9.13 6.50
C PHE A 68 16.90 -8.33 7.31
N GLN A 69 16.20 -9.02 8.20
CA GLN A 69 15.36 -8.40 9.22
C GLN A 69 16.10 -8.45 10.54
N SER A 70 16.24 -7.31 11.23
CA SER A 70 16.83 -7.29 12.57
C SER A 70 15.92 -8.02 13.57
N GLY A 71 16.48 -8.35 14.74
CA GLY A 71 15.65 -8.61 15.91
C GLY A 71 14.93 -7.34 16.39
N LYS A 72 14.37 -7.38 17.60
CA LYS A 72 13.68 -6.23 18.20
C LYS A 72 14.44 -5.69 19.41
N TRP A 73 14.33 -4.38 19.62
CA TRP A 73 14.80 -3.70 20.84
C TRP A 73 13.76 -2.65 21.26
N TYR A 74 13.03 -2.93 22.34
CA TYR A 74 11.87 -2.17 22.80
C TYR A 74 10.86 -1.87 21.68
N GLY A 75 10.62 -2.86 20.83
CA GLY A 75 9.73 -2.72 19.66
C GLY A 75 10.36 -2.11 18.41
N LEU A 76 11.56 -1.52 18.50
CA LEU A 76 12.31 -1.04 17.34
C LEU A 76 12.92 -2.21 16.56
N SER A 77 12.80 -2.18 15.23
CA SER A 77 13.42 -3.12 14.29
C SER A 77 13.70 -2.45 12.95
N ALA A 78 14.52 -3.10 12.12
CA ALA A 78 14.88 -2.68 10.79
C ALA A 78 14.72 -3.83 9.79
N LEU A 79 14.48 -3.49 8.53
CA LEU A 79 14.43 -4.43 7.41
C LEU A 79 15.14 -3.82 6.20
N VAL A 80 15.96 -4.61 5.54
CA VAL A 80 16.46 -4.32 4.19
C VAL A 80 16.24 -5.54 3.30
N GLU A 81 15.66 -5.35 2.12
CA GLU A 81 15.46 -6.35 1.08
C GLU A 81 15.85 -5.75 -0.27
N ALA A 82 16.57 -6.52 -1.08
CA ALA A 82 16.95 -6.19 -2.44
C ALA A 82 16.49 -7.30 -3.38
N ASP A 83 15.94 -6.89 -4.51
CA ASP A 83 15.46 -7.77 -5.56
C ASP A 83 16.39 -7.72 -6.76
N ASN A 84 16.46 -8.83 -7.47
CA ASN A 84 16.96 -8.89 -8.83
C ASN A 84 15.94 -9.66 -9.67
N VAL A 85 15.46 -9.03 -10.74
CA VAL A 85 14.62 -9.63 -11.76
C VAL A 85 15.49 -9.90 -12.98
N SER A 86 15.38 -11.10 -13.54
CA SER A 86 16.13 -11.48 -14.74
C SER A 86 15.27 -12.33 -15.66
N ARG A 87 15.26 -11.97 -16.94
CA ARG A 87 14.70 -12.78 -18.01
C ARG A 87 15.51 -14.05 -18.21
N ILE A 88 14.81 -15.13 -18.54
CA ILE A 88 15.38 -16.43 -18.83
C ILE A 88 15.04 -16.78 -20.29
N GLY A 89 16.03 -16.78 -21.16
CA GLY A 89 15.83 -17.07 -22.59
C GLY A 89 15.50 -15.82 -23.42
N ASP A 90 14.67 -16.00 -24.44
CA ASP A 90 14.40 -14.97 -25.45
C ASP A 90 13.53 -13.83 -24.91
N ALA A 91 13.81 -12.60 -25.36
CA ALA A 91 13.04 -11.41 -25.02
C ALA A 91 11.78 -11.27 -25.89
N ALA A 92 10.95 -12.32 -25.95
CA ALA A 92 9.72 -12.36 -26.73
C ALA A 92 8.54 -11.68 -25.98
N TYR A 93 8.77 -10.53 -25.36
CA TYR A 93 7.79 -9.74 -24.62
C TYR A 93 8.29 -8.32 -24.38
N ASN A 94 7.37 -7.37 -24.24
CA ASN A 94 7.69 -5.99 -23.89
C ASN A 94 7.69 -5.81 -22.36
N ASP A 95 8.87 -5.66 -21.76
CA ASP A 95 9.00 -5.36 -20.31
C ASP A 95 8.94 -3.86 -20.01
N THR A 96 8.66 -3.03 -21.02
CA THR A 96 8.66 -1.56 -20.99
C THR A 96 10.04 -0.90 -20.88
N ARG A 97 11.12 -1.68 -20.83
CA ARG A 97 12.53 -1.24 -20.72
C ARG A 97 13.46 -1.87 -21.76
N ASN A 98 13.02 -2.89 -22.51
CA ASN A 98 13.84 -3.66 -23.44
C ASN A 98 13.65 -3.29 -24.91
N GLY A 99 12.75 -2.35 -25.21
CA GLY A 99 12.47 -1.87 -26.57
C GLY A 99 11.65 -2.83 -27.45
N GLN A 100 11.13 -3.94 -26.91
CA GLN A 100 10.39 -4.98 -27.65
C GLN A 100 8.93 -4.56 -27.93
N THR A 101 8.73 -3.36 -28.46
CA THR A 101 7.41 -2.73 -28.61
C THR A 101 6.47 -3.44 -29.58
N GLU A 102 6.97 -4.37 -30.41
CA GLU A 102 6.11 -5.21 -31.25
C GLU A 102 5.43 -6.36 -30.51
N TYR A 103 5.77 -6.63 -29.25
CA TYR A 103 5.15 -7.67 -28.42
C TYR A 103 4.17 -7.09 -27.40
N SER A 104 3.20 -7.91 -26.98
CA SER A 104 2.35 -7.62 -25.83
C SER A 104 3.18 -7.40 -24.56
N ALA A 105 2.65 -6.58 -23.65
CA ALA A 105 3.38 -6.13 -22.47
C ALA A 105 3.34 -7.14 -21.31
N VAL A 106 4.50 -7.41 -20.73
CA VAL A 106 4.68 -8.09 -19.43
C VAL A 106 5.69 -7.25 -18.64
N PRO A 107 5.25 -6.26 -17.84
CA PRO A 107 6.12 -5.33 -17.14
C PRO A 107 6.85 -5.98 -15.96
N ASP A 108 7.89 -6.74 -16.28
CA ASP A 108 8.90 -7.24 -15.34
C ASP A 108 10.30 -6.87 -15.90
N PRO A 109 10.74 -5.61 -15.78
CA PRO A 109 12.04 -5.20 -16.27
C PRO A 109 13.20 -6.00 -15.65
N ASP A 110 14.24 -6.26 -16.44
CA ASP A 110 15.50 -6.77 -15.92
C ASP A 110 16.19 -5.73 -15.03
N GLY A 111 16.65 -6.14 -13.85
CA GLY A 111 17.50 -5.30 -13.01
C GLY A 111 17.44 -5.63 -11.53
N SER A 112 18.26 -4.91 -10.76
CA SER A 112 18.29 -5.02 -9.30
C SER A 112 17.89 -3.71 -8.64
N GLU A 113 17.08 -3.78 -7.58
CA GLU A 113 16.66 -2.61 -6.81
C GLU A 113 16.43 -2.95 -5.33
N ILE A 114 16.53 -1.96 -4.45
CA ILE A 114 16.05 -2.07 -3.07
C ILE A 114 14.52 -2.14 -3.09
N ASN A 115 14.00 -3.26 -2.59
CA ASN A 115 12.57 -3.48 -2.46
C ASN A 115 12.03 -2.90 -1.14
N GLN A 116 12.71 -3.14 -0.02
CA GLN A 116 12.36 -2.52 1.25
C GLN A 116 13.60 -2.04 1.97
N ALA A 117 13.52 -0.88 2.61
CA ALA A 117 14.54 -0.34 3.49
C ALA A 117 13.85 0.53 4.52
N LEU A 118 13.59 -0.02 5.69
CA LEU A 118 12.71 0.60 6.68
C LEU A 118 13.18 0.40 8.11
N LEU A 119 12.74 1.33 8.96
CA LEU A 119 12.69 1.21 10.41
C LEU A 119 11.24 1.02 10.83
N ARG A 120 10.99 0.13 11.80
CA ARG A 120 9.67 -0.12 12.37
C ARG A 120 9.73 -0.02 13.89
N TYR A 121 8.74 0.63 14.48
CA TYR A 121 8.48 0.63 15.90
C TYR A 121 7.12 -0.01 16.18
N ASP A 122 7.11 -1.13 16.90
CA ASP A 122 5.90 -1.80 17.36
C ASP A 122 5.58 -1.42 18.81
N HIS A 123 4.31 -1.12 19.08
CA HIS A 123 3.79 -0.80 20.40
C HIS A 123 2.48 -1.55 20.66
N GLN A 124 2.05 -1.64 21.92
CA GLN A 124 0.79 -2.31 22.27
C GLN A 124 -0.45 -1.68 21.61
N TYR A 125 -0.38 -0.40 21.26
CA TYR A 125 -1.46 0.34 20.61
C TYR A 125 -1.25 0.56 19.12
N GLY A 126 -0.30 -0.13 18.47
CA GLY A 126 -0.08 0.03 17.03
C GLY A 126 1.38 0.02 16.63
N SER A 127 1.69 0.68 15.51
CA SER A 127 3.04 0.69 14.95
C SER A 127 3.32 1.94 14.14
N ALA A 128 4.60 2.24 13.95
CA ALA A 128 5.08 3.25 13.02
C ALA A 128 6.19 2.64 12.14
N VAL A 129 6.22 3.01 10.87
CA VAL A 129 7.21 2.55 9.90
C VAL A 129 7.70 3.74 9.09
N LEU A 130 9.02 3.87 8.95
CA LEU A 130 9.67 4.91 8.17
C LEU A 130 10.62 4.28 7.14
N GLY A 131 10.57 4.77 5.90
CA GLY A 131 11.42 4.31 4.79
C GLY A 131 10.62 3.65 3.67
N ARG A 132 11.33 2.91 2.81
CA ARG A 132 10.73 2.17 1.69
C ARG A 132 10.02 0.92 2.17
N GLN A 133 8.72 0.84 1.93
CA GLN A 133 7.85 -0.18 2.50
C GLN A 133 6.69 -0.56 1.58
N ARG A 134 6.08 -1.72 1.86
CA ARG A 134 4.79 -2.09 1.27
C ARG A 134 3.67 -1.37 2.03
N ILE A 135 2.72 -0.77 1.31
CA ILE A 135 1.49 -0.23 1.85
C ILE A 135 0.35 -0.85 1.06
N ASN A 136 -0.42 -1.71 1.72
CA ASN A 136 -1.59 -2.38 1.15
C ASN A 136 -2.78 -2.05 2.05
N LEU A 137 -3.76 -1.32 1.52
CA LEU A 137 -4.96 -0.94 2.26
C LEU A 137 -6.18 -1.69 1.72
N ASP A 138 -6.98 -2.22 2.63
CA ASP A 138 -8.24 -2.91 2.36
C ASP A 138 -8.12 -4.02 1.29
N ASN A 139 -8.90 -3.93 0.20
CA ASN A 139 -8.85 -4.86 -0.93
C ASN A 139 -7.81 -4.46 -2.00
N GLN A 140 -6.94 -3.49 -1.71
CA GLN A 140 -5.95 -2.94 -2.63
C GLN A 140 -6.55 -2.31 -3.90
N ARG A 141 -7.84 -1.92 -3.86
CA ARG A 141 -8.51 -1.23 -4.97
C ARG A 141 -7.92 0.16 -5.23
N PHE A 142 -7.44 0.81 -4.18
CA PHE A 142 -6.91 2.18 -4.24
C PHE A 142 -5.41 2.23 -3.97
N VAL A 143 -4.91 1.41 -3.04
CA VAL A 143 -3.51 1.41 -2.62
C VAL A 143 -3.04 -0.02 -2.41
N GLY A 144 -2.15 -0.49 -3.27
CA GLY A 144 -1.60 -1.84 -3.22
C GLY A 144 -0.19 -1.96 -3.79
N GLY A 145 0.39 -3.14 -3.63
CA GLY A 145 1.79 -3.41 -4.01
C GLY A 145 1.95 -4.14 -5.34
N VAL A 146 0.86 -4.53 -6.02
CA VAL A 146 0.91 -5.27 -7.29
C VAL A 146 1.80 -6.52 -7.22
N ALA A 147 1.72 -7.26 -6.11
CA ALA A 147 2.63 -8.38 -5.79
C ALA A 147 2.57 -9.56 -6.79
N TRP A 148 1.64 -9.52 -7.75
CA TRP A 148 1.65 -10.38 -8.94
C TRP A 148 2.93 -10.20 -9.78
N ARG A 149 3.40 -8.96 -9.95
CA ARG A 149 4.60 -8.63 -10.75
C ARG A 149 5.88 -9.08 -10.06
N GLN A 150 6.97 -9.25 -10.82
CA GLN A 150 8.24 -9.70 -10.23
C GLN A 150 8.82 -8.59 -9.37
N ASN A 151 8.91 -7.38 -9.93
CA ASN A 151 9.11 -6.17 -9.17
C ASN A 151 7.76 -5.69 -8.63
N GLU A 152 7.64 -5.55 -7.31
CA GLU A 152 6.41 -5.09 -6.66
C GLU A 152 6.47 -3.57 -6.44
N GLN A 153 5.30 -2.94 -6.42
CA GLN A 153 5.17 -1.54 -6.08
C GLN A 153 5.44 -1.32 -4.58
N THR A 154 6.27 -0.33 -4.27
CA THR A 154 6.61 0.06 -2.89
C THR A 154 6.58 1.56 -2.71
N TYR A 155 6.56 2.01 -1.47
CA TYR A 155 6.30 3.38 -1.09
C TYR A 155 7.39 3.89 -0.17
N ASP A 156 8.01 5.01 -0.52
CA ASP A 156 8.97 5.70 0.32
C ASP A 156 8.21 6.73 1.15
N GLY A 157 8.23 6.58 2.48
CA GLY A 157 7.46 7.46 3.33
C GLY A 157 7.36 7.00 4.78
N ALA A 158 6.33 7.51 5.46
CA ALA A 158 6.01 7.16 6.83
C ALA A 158 4.58 6.60 6.92
N LEU A 159 4.40 5.52 7.68
CA LEU A 159 3.12 4.89 7.94
C LEU A 159 2.95 4.75 9.45
N ALA A 160 1.83 5.22 9.99
CA ALA A 160 1.44 5.02 11.38
C ALA A 160 0.11 4.29 11.43
N GLN A 161 0.03 3.26 12.28
CA GLN A 161 -1.20 2.58 12.63
C GLN A 161 -1.44 2.71 14.12
N PHE A 162 -2.63 3.14 14.49
CA PHE A 162 -3.06 3.31 15.88
C PHE A 162 -4.32 2.51 16.15
N LYS A 163 -4.31 1.74 17.24
CA LYS A 163 -5.35 0.81 17.66
C LYS A 163 -5.78 1.18 19.09
N PRO A 164 -6.56 2.26 19.27
CA PRO A 164 -6.92 2.78 20.59
C PRO A 164 -7.87 1.87 21.35
N LEU A 165 -8.64 1.04 20.66
CA LEU A 165 -9.62 0.13 21.23
C LEU A 165 -9.81 -1.10 20.35
N ALA A 166 -10.44 -2.13 20.90
CA ALA A 166 -10.63 -3.41 20.21
C ALA A 166 -11.45 -3.23 18.92
N GLY A 167 -10.93 -3.76 17.81
CA GLY A 167 -11.57 -3.72 16.51
C GLY A 167 -11.32 -2.43 15.71
N LEU A 168 -10.85 -1.34 16.32
CA LEU A 168 -10.58 -0.07 15.61
C LEU A 168 -9.10 0.03 15.23
N THR A 169 -8.84 0.27 13.95
CA THR A 169 -7.52 0.63 13.41
C THR A 169 -7.61 1.95 12.66
N LEU A 170 -6.85 2.93 13.10
CA LEU A 170 -6.64 4.20 12.42
C LEU A 170 -5.27 4.14 11.73
N THR A 171 -5.23 4.43 10.44
CA THR A 171 -4.03 4.42 9.62
C THR A 171 -3.84 5.79 9.01
N TYR A 172 -2.61 6.29 9.10
CA TYR A 172 -2.15 7.46 8.37
C TYR A 172 -0.84 7.15 7.67
N ALA A 173 -0.72 7.49 6.40
CA ALA A 173 0.54 7.43 5.67
C ALA A 173 0.82 8.76 4.98
N TYR A 174 2.09 9.17 5.01
CA TYR A 174 2.65 10.16 4.10
C TYR A 174 3.60 9.44 3.16
N ILE A 175 3.45 9.68 1.86
CA ILE A 175 4.25 9.08 0.80
C ILE A 175 4.91 10.21 0.02
N ASP A 176 6.22 10.09 -0.15
CA ASP A 176 7.08 11.02 -0.88
C ASP A 176 7.42 10.50 -2.29
N GLN A 177 7.43 9.17 -2.44
CA GLN A 177 7.68 8.52 -3.71
C GLN A 177 6.99 7.16 -3.78
N VAL A 178 6.48 6.81 -4.97
CA VAL A 178 6.02 5.46 -5.31
C VAL A 178 7.04 4.84 -6.26
N ASN A 179 7.63 3.71 -5.87
CA ASN A 179 8.47 2.90 -6.75
C ASN A 179 7.56 1.89 -7.45
N THR A 180 7.44 1.99 -8.77
CA THR A 180 6.41 1.25 -9.52
C THR A 180 6.92 -0.11 -10.00
N ILE A 181 6.01 -0.93 -10.49
CA ILE A 181 6.34 -2.20 -11.17
C ILE A 181 7.21 -2.05 -12.41
N PHE A 182 7.30 -0.84 -12.97
CA PHE A 182 8.09 -0.54 -14.16
C PHE A 182 9.56 -0.22 -13.81
N GLY A 183 9.90 -0.17 -12.52
CA GLY A 183 11.29 -0.09 -12.07
C GLY A 183 12.05 -1.41 -12.26
N PRO A 184 13.39 -1.38 -12.28
CA PRO A 184 14.22 -0.17 -12.24
C PRO A 184 14.21 0.58 -13.58
N GLY A 185 14.39 1.91 -13.53
CA GLY A 185 14.52 2.74 -14.73
C GLY A 185 15.84 2.51 -15.46
N ASN A 186 15.88 2.81 -16.76
CA ASN A 186 17.10 2.72 -17.58
C ASN A 186 17.42 3.98 -18.39
N GLY A 187 16.61 5.03 -18.24
CA GLY A 187 16.80 6.33 -18.87
C GLY A 187 16.55 6.35 -20.38
N GLN A 188 16.22 5.22 -21.00
CA GLN A 188 16.00 5.12 -22.44
C GLN A 188 14.53 4.94 -22.80
N TYR A 189 13.79 4.12 -22.03
CA TYR A 189 12.40 3.77 -22.33
C TYR A 189 11.41 4.17 -21.23
N ASP A 190 11.90 4.83 -20.18
CA ASP A 190 11.06 5.45 -19.16
C ASP A 190 10.18 6.53 -19.81
N SER A 191 8.89 6.55 -19.49
CA SER A 191 7.94 7.58 -19.95
C SER A 191 7.03 8.04 -18.81
N ALA A 192 6.35 9.17 -19.00
CA ALA A 192 5.37 9.66 -18.04
C ALA A 192 4.20 8.68 -17.82
N GLY A 193 3.91 7.78 -18.77
CA GLY A 193 2.84 6.79 -18.63
C GLY A 193 3.23 5.53 -17.87
N ASN A 194 4.53 5.30 -17.65
CA ASN A 194 5.06 4.11 -16.98
C ASN A 194 6.36 4.42 -16.21
N PRO A 195 6.42 5.48 -15.40
CA PRO A 195 7.65 5.89 -14.75
C PRO A 195 8.13 4.82 -13.76
N ALA A 196 9.44 4.61 -13.65
CA ALA A 196 10.00 3.73 -12.61
C ALA A 196 9.69 4.26 -11.20
N ASN A 197 9.73 5.58 -11.02
CA ASN A 197 9.41 6.27 -9.78
C ASN A 197 8.39 7.36 -10.04
N ILE A 198 7.33 7.41 -9.23
CA ILE A 198 6.38 8.52 -9.20
C ILE A 198 6.74 9.41 -8.02
N GLU A 199 7.09 10.67 -8.31
CA GLU A 199 7.39 11.69 -7.31
C GLU A 199 6.10 12.42 -6.93
N GLY A 200 6.05 12.94 -5.70
CA GLY A 200 4.96 13.79 -5.23
C GLY A 200 4.57 13.54 -3.78
N HIS A 201 3.63 14.33 -3.29
CA HIS A 201 3.23 14.28 -1.88
C HIS A 201 1.83 13.69 -1.76
N SER A 202 1.74 12.47 -1.22
CA SER A 202 0.46 11.79 -1.01
C SER A 202 0.18 11.55 0.48
N HIS A 203 -1.09 11.68 0.85
CA HIS A 203 -1.60 11.44 2.20
C HIS A 203 -2.69 10.37 2.16
N LEU A 204 -2.51 9.31 2.94
CA LEU A 204 -3.50 8.23 3.06
C LEU A 204 -4.09 8.23 4.46
N ILE A 205 -5.40 8.46 4.57
CA ILE A 205 -6.15 8.40 5.82
C ILE A 205 -7.14 7.25 5.72
N ASN A 206 -7.14 6.34 6.69
CA ASN A 206 -8.02 5.17 6.69
C ASN A 206 -8.41 4.80 8.12
N ALA A 207 -9.69 4.59 8.36
CA ALA A 207 -10.24 4.19 9.64
C ALA A 207 -11.12 2.94 9.45
N GLN A 208 -10.63 1.81 9.93
CA GLN A 208 -11.35 0.54 9.89
C GLN A 208 -11.85 0.17 11.29
N TYR A 209 -13.14 -0.13 11.41
CA TYR A 209 -13.74 -0.63 12.64
C TYR A 209 -14.49 -1.94 12.41
N VAL A 210 -14.00 -3.02 13.03
CA VAL A 210 -14.73 -4.28 13.15
C VAL A 210 -15.75 -4.12 14.28
N VAL A 211 -16.97 -3.71 13.92
CA VAL A 211 -18.06 -3.46 14.86
C VAL A 211 -18.56 -4.77 15.47
N MET A 212 -18.75 -5.77 14.61
CA MET A 212 -19.17 -7.14 14.95
C MET A 212 -18.79 -8.08 13.78
N PRO A 213 -18.83 -9.42 13.94
CA PRO A 213 -18.51 -10.35 12.84
C PRO A 213 -19.29 -10.11 11.54
N GLU A 214 -20.51 -9.57 11.68
CA GLU A 214 -21.44 -9.27 10.59
C GLU A 214 -21.16 -7.92 9.91
N LEU A 215 -20.31 -7.06 10.48
CA LEU A 215 -20.07 -5.69 10.00
C LEU A 215 -18.68 -5.16 10.37
N THR A 216 -17.88 -4.96 9.34
CA THR A 216 -16.70 -4.07 9.32
C THR A 216 -17.05 -2.83 8.52
N VAL A 217 -16.68 -1.67 9.06
CA VAL A 217 -16.81 -0.36 8.40
C VAL A 217 -15.41 0.20 8.17
N THR A 218 -15.09 0.55 6.94
CA THR A 218 -13.87 1.31 6.62
C THR A 218 -14.28 2.65 5.99
N ALA A 219 -13.86 3.76 6.60
CA ALA A 219 -13.90 5.08 5.97
C ALA A 219 -12.48 5.49 5.59
N TYR A 220 -12.31 6.12 4.43
CA TYR A 220 -11.00 6.54 3.96
C TYR A 220 -11.04 7.85 3.19
N ASP A 221 -9.89 8.49 3.15
CA ASP A 221 -9.61 9.68 2.39
C ASP A 221 -8.17 9.62 1.88
N TYR A 222 -8.00 9.54 0.57
CA TYR A 222 -6.71 9.33 -0.09
C TYR A 222 -6.41 10.50 -1.02
N LEU A 223 -5.46 11.33 -0.62
CA LEU A 223 -5.00 12.50 -1.38
C LEU A 223 -3.71 12.08 -2.09
N LEU A 224 -3.78 11.82 -3.38
CA LEU A 224 -2.66 11.36 -4.19
C LEU A 224 -2.07 12.51 -5.00
N GLY A 225 -0.88 12.97 -4.63
CA GLY A 225 -0.04 13.85 -5.44
C GLY A 225 0.97 13.03 -6.21
N LEU A 226 0.76 12.88 -7.53
CA LEU A 226 1.51 12.01 -8.44
C LEU A 226 2.07 12.83 -9.62
N ASP A 227 3.01 13.72 -9.31
CA ASP A 227 3.36 14.90 -10.13
C ASP A 227 3.85 14.55 -11.54
N ASN A 228 4.64 13.48 -11.68
CA ASN A 228 5.24 13.06 -12.94
C ASN A 228 4.47 11.93 -13.66
N LEU A 229 3.41 11.38 -13.05
CA LEU A 229 2.61 10.32 -13.67
C LEU A 229 1.60 10.93 -14.63
N SER A 230 1.71 10.60 -15.91
CA SER A 230 0.85 11.10 -16.99
C SER A 230 0.68 12.62 -16.94
N ALA A 231 1.80 13.34 -16.69
CA ALA A 231 1.83 14.79 -16.51
C ALA A 231 0.86 15.31 -15.43
N GLY A 232 0.77 14.62 -14.29
CA GLY A 232 -0.04 15.01 -13.13
C GLY A 232 -1.52 14.68 -13.23
N SER A 233 -2.00 14.18 -14.38
CA SER A 233 -3.43 13.90 -14.60
C SER A 233 -4.02 12.77 -13.75
N GLN A 234 -3.17 12.02 -13.04
CA GLN A 234 -3.59 10.96 -12.11
C GLN A 234 -3.63 11.42 -10.64
N SER A 235 -3.25 12.66 -10.33
CA SER A 235 -3.35 13.21 -8.98
C SER A 235 -4.81 13.43 -8.60
N SER A 236 -5.26 12.90 -7.46
CA SER A 236 -6.68 12.93 -7.10
C SER A 236 -6.91 12.79 -5.61
N GLU A 237 -8.04 13.32 -5.13
CA GLU A 237 -8.57 13.09 -3.80
C GLU A 237 -9.71 12.07 -3.92
N THR A 238 -9.61 10.94 -3.21
CA THR A 238 -10.64 9.89 -3.20
C THR A 238 -11.13 9.66 -1.77
N THR A 239 -12.37 10.05 -1.50
CA THR A 239 -13.02 9.86 -0.20
C THR A 239 -14.10 8.78 -0.34
N GLY A 240 -14.13 7.81 0.58
CA GLY A 240 -15.07 6.69 0.46
C GLY A 240 -15.40 5.95 1.74
N LEU A 241 -16.40 5.08 1.61
CA LEU A 241 -16.93 4.23 2.66
C LEU A 241 -17.12 2.81 2.14
N ARG A 242 -16.56 1.85 2.85
CA ARG A 242 -16.68 0.42 2.58
C ARG A 242 -17.30 -0.30 3.76
N LEU A 243 -18.27 -1.16 3.47
CA LEU A 243 -18.94 -2.04 4.42
C LEU A 243 -18.74 -3.48 3.98
N ASN A 244 -18.34 -4.38 4.89
CA ASN A 244 -18.30 -5.80 4.58
C ASN A 244 -18.58 -6.66 5.81
N GLY A 245 -19.12 -7.84 5.58
CA GLY A 245 -19.40 -8.80 6.64
C GLY A 245 -20.17 -10.00 6.13
N ALA A 246 -20.72 -10.80 7.05
CA ALA A 246 -21.55 -11.94 6.70
C ALA A 246 -22.82 -12.00 7.56
N ILE A 247 -23.98 -12.14 6.93
CA ILE A 247 -25.29 -12.23 7.60
C ILE A 247 -26.02 -13.46 7.07
N ALA A 248 -26.50 -14.32 7.97
CA ALA A 248 -27.26 -15.52 7.64
C ALA A 248 -26.58 -16.43 6.58
N GLY A 249 -25.25 -16.52 6.61
CA GLY A 249 -24.46 -17.32 5.67
C GLY A 249 -24.12 -16.64 4.33
N PHE A 250 -24.60 -15.41 4.11
CA PHE A 250 -24.26 -14.60 2.95
C PHE A 250 -23.19 -13.59 3.33
N SER A 251 -22.06 -13.58 2.62
CA SER A 251 -21.07 -12.50 2.70
C SER A 251 -21.49 -11.34 1.80
N TYR A 252 -21.24 -10.11 2.22
CA TYR A 252 -21.47 -8.93 1.39
C TYR A 252 -20.29 -7.97 1.44
N VAL A 253 -20.15 -7.20 0.36
CA VAL A 253 -19.32 -5.99 0.29
C VAL A 253 -20.15 -4.90 -0.36
N LEU A 254 -20.18 -3.73 0.25
CA LEU A 254 -20.71 -2.51 -0.33
C LEU A 254 -19.63 -1.44 -0.26
N GLU A 255 -19.43 -0.68 -1.32
CA GLU A 255 -18.49 0.43 -1.32
C GLU A 255 -19.01 1.57 -2.17
N TYR A 256 -18.77 2.78 -1.70
CA TYR A 256 -19.00 4.02 -2.45
C TYR A 256 -17.81 4.96 -2.21
N ALA A 257 -17.36 5.62 -3.27
CA ALA A 257 -16.33 6.66 -3.19
C ALA A 257 -16.60 7.77 -4.19
N GLN A 258 -16.17 8.98 -3.86
CA GLN A 258 -16.12 10.12 -4.78
C GLN A 258 -14.66 10.48 -5.01
N GLN A 259 -14.31 10.75 -6.27
CA GLN A 259 -12.99 11.19 -6.68
C GLN A 259 -13.05 12.58 -7.30
N GLN A 260 -12.20 13.47 -6.78
CA GLN A 260 -12.03 14.84 -7.25
C GLN A 260 -10.58 15.11 -7.64
N ASP A 261 -10.34 16.18 -8.39
CA ASP A 261 -8.98 16.62 -8.70
C ASP A 261 -8.24 17.09 -7.44
N TYR A 262 -6.93 16.85 -7.41
CA TYR A 262 -6.05 17.22 -6.29
C TYR A 262 -4.67 17.60 -6.81
N ALA A 263 -3.93 18.38 -6.02
CA ALA A 263 -2.62 18.91 -6.37
C ALA A 263 -2.63 19.62 -7.75
N ASP A 264 -1.64 19.34 -8.60
CA ASP A 264 -1.50 19.96 -9.92
C ASP A 264 -2.24 19.19 -11.04
N ASN A 265 -3.32 18.47 -10.73
CA ASN A 265 -4.10 17.80 -11.78
C ASN A 265 -4.67 18.83 -12.78
N PRO A 266 -4.34 18.74 -14.09
CA PRO A 266 -4.85 19.68 -15.10
C PRO A 266 -6.32 19.45 -15.48
N LEU A 267 -6.93 18.35 -15.03
CA LEU A 267 -8.31 17.99 -15.29
C LEU A 267 -9.20 18.38 -14.10
N GLN A 268 -10.46 18.69 -14.40
CA GLN A 268 -11.50 18.79 -13.38
C GLN A 268 -12.12 17.40 -13.26
N LEU A 269 -11.97 16.76 -12.10
CA LEU A 269 -12.52 15.44 -11.85
C LEU A 269 -13.70 15.58 -10.88
N ASP A 270 -14.79 14.90 -11.20
CA ASP A 270 -15.90 14.64 -10.29
C ASP A 270 -16.50 13.30 -10.71
N SER A 271 -16.04 12.22 -10.10
CA SER A 271 -16.44 10.87 -10.50
C SER A 271 -16.79 10.01 -9.32
N ASP A 272 -17.90 9.30 -9.45
CA ASP A 272 -18.36 8.34 -8.47
C ASP A 272 -17.84 6.93 -8.75
N TYR A 273 -17.64 6.18 -7.68
CA TYR A 273 -17.39 4.74 -7.71
C TYR A 273 -18.36 4.04 -6.79
N TYR A 274 -18.86 2.89 -7.21
CA TYR A 274 -19.60 2.01 -6.31
C TYR A 274 -19.44 0.53 -6.66
N LEU A 275 -19.44 -0.29 -5.60
CA LEU A 275 -19.34 -1.74 -5.66
C LEU A 275 -20.40 -2.36 -4.76
N ALA A 276 -21.07 -3.39 -5.28
CA ALA A 276 -21.86 -4.31 -4.49
C ALA A 276 -21.49 -5.75 -4.85
N GLU A 277 -21.00 -6.52 -3.87
CA GLU A 277 -20.73 -7.95 -4.02
C GLU A 277 -21.55 -8.73 -3.00
N LEU A 278 -22.14 -9.84 -3.43
CA LEU A 278 -22.79 -10.83 -2.60
C LEU A 278 -22.11 -12.18 -2.80
N GLY A 279 -21.86 -12.90 -1.72
CA GLY A 279 -21.28 -14.23 -1.73
C GLY A 279 -22.02 -15.22 -0.84
N TYR A 280 -21.96 -16.49 -1.19
CA TYR A 280 -22.56 -17.58 -0.43
C TYR A 280 -21.66 -18.82 -0.51
N THR A 281 -21.41 -19.46 0.64
CA THR A 281 -20.60 -20.68 0.70
C THR A 281 -21.48 -21.89 0.99
N LEU A 282 -21.63 -22.78 0.01
CA LEU A 282 -22.39 -24.01 0.12
C LEU A 282 -21.44 -25.23 0.08
N LYS A 283 -21.29 -25.93 1.20
CA LYS A 283 -20.51 -27.18 1.28
C LYS A 283 -19.10 -27.06 0.67
N GLY A 284 -18.43 -25.93 0.90
CA GLY A 284 -17.08 -25.65 0.40
C GLY A 284 -17.03 -25.02 -1.00
N VAL A 285 -18.16 -24.86 -1.69
CA VAL A 285 -18.25 -24.07 -2.94
C VAL A 285 -18.61 -22.63 -2.60
N ALA A 286 -17.76 -21.68 -2.98
CA ALA A 286 -18.04 -20.26 -2.86
C ALA A 286 -18.65 -19.73 -4.17
N LEU A 287 -19.86 -19.19 -4.09
CA LEU A 287 -20.53 -18.48 -5.19
C LEU A 287 -20.46 -16.99 -4.90
N LYS A 288 -20.11 -16.18 -5.89
CA LYS A 288 -20.06 -14.73 -5.78
C LYS A 288 -20.70 -14.07 -6.99
N ALA A 289 -21.40 -12.96 -6.77
CA ALA A 289 -21.89 -12.06 -7.79
C ALA A 289 -21.54 -10.63 -7.39
N GLY A 290 -20.96 -9.86 -8.31
CA GLY A 290 -20.53 -8.49 -8.08
C GLY A 290 -21.03 -7.55 -9.17
N TYR A 291 -21.34 -6.31 -8.79
CA TYR A 291 -21.61 -5.19 -9.69
C TYR A 291 -20.73 -4.02 -9.26
N GLU A 292 -19.86 -3.57 -10.17
CA GLU A 292 -18.87 -2.53 -9.93
C GLU A 292 -18.97 -1.48 -11.04
N VAL A 293 -18.97 -0.21 -10.66
CA VAL A 293 -19.03 0.91 -11.59
C VAL A 293 -18.00 1.95 -11.22
N LEU A 294 -17.22 2.34 -12.22
CA LEU A 294 -16.31 3.47 -12.22
C LEU A 294 -16.95 4.53 -13.10
N GLY A 295 -17.34 5.65 -12.51
CA GLY A 295 -17.93 6.78 -13.20
C GLY A 295 -16.90 7.51 -14.07
N GLY A 296 -17.39 8.42 -14.90
CA GLY A 296 -16.56 9.37 -15.60
C GLY A 296 -17.38 10.58 -15.99
N ASP A 297 -16.74 11.74 -15.93
CA ASP A 297 -17.39 13.02 -16.23
C ASP A 297 -17.19 13.46 -17.70
N GLU A 298 -17.97 14.43 -18.13
CA GLU A 298 -17.89 15.02 -19.46
C GLU A 298 -16.73 16.03 -19.58
N GLY A 299 -16.15 16.13 -20.79
CA GLY A 299 -15.14 17.15 -21.12
C GLY A 299 -13.89 16.58 -21.79
N PRO A 300 -12.92 17.44 -22.13
CA PRO A 300 -11.65 16.99 -22.70
C PRO A 300 -10.79 16.27 -21.66
N GLY A 301 -9.99 15.33 -22.12
CA GLY A 301 -9.10 14.51 -21.28
C GLY A 301 -9.79 13.28 -20.70
N ASN A 302 -9.03 12.44 -20.00
CA ASN A 302 -9.56 11.27 -19.31
C ASN A 302 -10.08 11.67 -17.93
N ARG A 303 -11.39 11.90 -17.80
CA ARG A 303 -12.08 12.25 -16.56
C ARG A 303 -12.79 11.07 -15.91
N ALA A 304 -12.42 9.84 -16.29
CA ALA A 304 -12.92 8.65 -15.63
C ALA A 304 -12.32 8.53 -14.22
N PHE A 305 -13.04 7.85 -13.33
CA PHE A 305 -12.52 7.43 -12.05
C PHE A 305 -11.29 6.54 -12.24
N GLN A 306 -10.19 6.89 -11.59
CA GLN A 306 -8.89 6.25 -11.76
C GLN A 306 -8.37 5.68 -10.46
N THR A 307 -7.64 4.58 -10.57
CA THR A 307 -7.01 3.92 -9.41
C THR A 307 -5.52 3.67 -9.70
N PRO A 308 -4.69 4.74 -9.74
CA PRO A 308 -3.30 4.66 -10.22
C PRO A 308 -2.39 3.77 -9.37
N LEU A 309 -2.77 3.50 -8.10
CA LEU A 309 -2.01 2.68 -7.16
C LEU A 309 -2.72 1.35 -6.83
N ALA A 310 -3.71 0.95 -7.63
CA ALA A 310 -4.42 -0.32 -7.46
C ALA A 310 -3.56 -1.55 -7.78
N THR A 311 -3.99 -2.72 -7.29
CA THR A 311 -3.46 -4.04 -7.63
C THR A 311 -4.45 -4.88 -8.42
#